data_AF-A0A963INS0-F1
#
_entry.id   AF-A0A963INS0-F1
#
_cell.length_a   1.000
_cell.length_b   1.000
_cell.length_c   1.000
_cell.angle_alpha   90.00
_cell.angle_beta   90.00
_cell.angle_gamma   90.00
#
_symmetry.space_group_name_H-M   'P 1'
#
loop_
_entity.id
_entity.type
_entity.pdbx_description
1 polymer ?
#
loop_
_entity_poly.entity_id
_entity_poly.type
_entity_poly.pdbx_seq_one_letter_code
_entity_poly.pdbx_strand_id
1 'polypeptide(L)'
;MKTPCPRAIAACCALAASILLTACGRTDHDSFQGYIEGEYVYLSAPQAGYLKEPGTARGSRVAAGKAVFALDAEPDDQALAEAEAHTASARKKLQNLQTPRRQAEIAALQARLRAAEASLRLAEVQLKRQQELQRK
;
A
#
# COMPACT_ATOMS: atom_id res chain seq x y z
N MET A 1 8.70 18.60 -95.52
CA MET A 1 7.45 18.78 -94.74
C MET A 1 6.45 17.70 -95.15
N LYS A 2 6.25 16.66 -94.34
CA LYS A 2 5.22 15.64 -94.56
C LYS A 2 4.02 16.01 -93.69
N THR A 3 2.89 16.34 -94.31
CA THR A 3 1.64 16.62 -93.62
C THR A 3 1.16 15.35 -92.92
N PRO A 4 0.90 15.38 -91.60
CA PRO A 4 0.33 14.24 -90.91
C PRO A 4 -1.11 14.01 -91.40
N CYS A 5 -1.42 12.75 -91.72
CA CYS A 5 -2.70 12.32 -92.27
C CYS A 5 -3.83 12.60 -91.25
N PRO A 6 -4.95 13.23 -91.63
CA PRO A 6 -5.99 13.69 -90.69
C PRO A 6 -6.63 12.56 -89.88
N ARG A 7 -6.59 11.32 -90.39
CA ARG A 7 -7.06 10.12 -89.69
C ARG A 7 -6.24 9.74 -88.46
N ALA A 8 -4.92 10.00 -88.47
CA ALA A 8 -4.04 9.69 -87.35
C ALA A 8 -4.24 10.67 -86.17
N ILE A 9 -4.52 11.94 -86.47
CA ILE A 9 -4.84 12.96 -85.47
C ILE A 9 -6.18 12.65 -84.81
N ALA A 10 -7.20 12.31 -85.61
CA ALA A 10 -8.52 11.93 -85.09
C ALA A 10 -8.46 10.69 -84.18
N ALA A 11 -7.67 9.67 -84.53
CA ALA A 11 -7.51 8.48 -83.71
C ALA A 11 -6.80 8.77 -82.37
N CYS A 12 -5.80 9.65 -82.37
CA CYS A 12 -5.08 10.04 -81.16
C CYS A 12 -5.96 10.88 -80.21
N CYS A 13 -6.75 11.81 -80.77
CA CYS A 13 -7.74 12.57 -80.00
C CYS A 13 -8.84 11.68 -79.42
N ALA A 14 -9.32 10.69 -80.18
CA ALA A 14 -10.30 9.72 -79.68
C ALA A 14 -9.72 8.89 -78.53
N LEU A 15 -8.48 8.40 -78.67
CA LEU A 15 -7.83 7.60 -77.63
C LEU A 15 -7.58 8.42 -76.34
N ALA A 16 -7.09 9.65 -76.48
CA ALA A 16 -6.90 10.57 -75.36
C ALA A 16 -8.23 10.90 -74.67
N ALA A 17 -9.31 11.12 -75.42
CA ALA A 17 -10.64 11.34 -74.87
C ALA A 17 -11.12 10.12 -74.07
N SER A 18 -10.97 8.90 -74.57
CA SER A 18 -11.34 7.69 -73.81
C SER A 18 -10.55 7.52 -72.51
N ILE A 19 -9.25 7.87 -72.48
CA ILE A 19 -8.44 7.82 -71.25
C ILE A 19 -8.93 8.85 -70.23
N LEU A 20 -9.24 10.07 -70.69
CA LEU A 20 -9.81 11.13 -69.85
C LEU A 20 -11.18 10.74 -69.25
N LEU A 21 -12.02 10.00 -70.00
CA LEU A 21 -13.30 9.51 -69.49
C LEU A 21 -13.13 8.45 -68.38
N THR A 22 -12.08 7.61 -68.43
CA THR A 22 -11.82 6.58 -67.40
C THR A 22 -11.15 7.11 -66.13
N ALA A 23 -10.61 8.34 -66.15
CA ALA A 23 -9.95 8.96 -65.00
C ALA A 23 -10.95 9.52 -63.97
N CYS A 24 -12.23 9.64 -64.31
CA CYS A 24 -13.31 10.02 -63.38
C CYS A 24 -13.93 8.77 -62.73
N GLY A 25 -13.14 8.03 -61.96
CA GLY A 25 -13.65 7.00 -61.05
C GLY A 25 -13.79 7.58 -59.65
N ARG A 26 -14.97 7.44 -59.03
CA ARG A 26 -15.12 7.69 -57.58
C ARG A 26 -14.28 6.65 -56.84
N THR A 27 -13.23 7.09 -56.17
CA THR A 27 -12.56 6.31 -55.12
C THR A 27 -13.47 6.33 -53.90
N ASP A 28 -14.34 5.32 -53.78
CA ASP A 28 -15.11 5.11 -52.55
C ASP A 28 -14.11 4.74 -51.45
N HIS A 29 -13.73 5.74 -50.66
CA HIS A 29 -13.11 5.50 -49.37
C HIS A 29 -14.25 5.24 -48.39
N ASP A 30 -14.25 4.07 -47.77
CA ASP A 30 -15.15 3.73 -46.66
C ASP A 30 -14.81 4.61 -45.45
N SER A 31 -15.25 5.86 -45.49
CA SER A 31 -15.14 6.82 -44.40
C SER A 31 -16.54 7.06 -43.84
N PHE A 32 -16.72 6.70 -42.58
CA PHE A 32 -17.95 6.94 -41.85
C PHE A 32 -17.77 8.14 -40.93
N GLN A 33 -18.75 9.04 -40.93
CA GLN A 33 -18.79 10.14 -39.97
C GLN A 33 -19.36 9.61 -38.65
N GLY A 34 -18.57 9.71 -37.58
CA GLY A 34 -18.98 9.28 -36.25
C GLY A 34 -18.04 9.81 -35.17
N TYR A 35 -18.50 9.71 -33.93
CA TYR A 35 -17.71 10.04 -32.75
C TYR A 35 -17.31 8.75 -32.03
N ILE A 36 -16.12 8.76 -31.44
CA ILE A 36 -15.70 7.69 -30.52
C ILE A 36 -16.22 8.08 -29.14
N GLU A 37 -17.07 7.26 -28.57
CA GLU A 37 -17.49 7.40 -27.18
C GLU A 37 -16.50 6.68 -26.26
N GLY A 38 -16.30 7.23 -25.06
CA GLY A 38 -15.44 6.67 -24.04
C GLY A 38 -16.00 6.96 -22.66
N GLU A 39 -15.93 5.97 -21.79
CA GLU A 39 -16.25 6.14 -20.37
C GLU A 39 -14.98 6.55 -19.61
N TYR A 40 -15.08 7.65 -18.87
CA TYR A 40 -13.99 8.19 -18.08
C TYR A 40 -14.21 7.91 -16.61
N VAL A 41 -13.18 7.40 -15.95
CA VAL A 41 -13.18 7.18 -14.50
C VAL A 41 -12.11 8.04 -13.83
N TYR A 42 -12.43 8.57 -12.67
CA TYR A 42 -11.47 9.26 -11.81
C TYR A 42 -10.83 8.23 -10.89
N LEU A 43 -9.53 8.00 -11.08
CA LEU A 43 -8.75 7.12 -10.21
C LEU A 43 -8.32 7.90 -8.96
N SER A 44 -8.54 7.32 -7.80
CA SER A 44 -8.13 7.86 -6.51
C SER A 44 -7.47 6.80 -5.64
N ALA A 45 -6.69 7.25 -4.65
CA ALA A 45 -6.20 6.36 -3.61
C ALA A 45 -7.35 6.05 -2.62
N PRO A 46 -7.39 4.84 -2.05
CA PRO A 46 -8.36 4.50 -1.01
C PRO A 46 -8.07 5.19 0.33
N GLN A 47 -6.83 5.69 0.51
CA GLN A 47 -6.37 6.39 1.71
C GLN A 47 -5.71 7.72 1.33
N ALA A 48 -5.71 8.67 2.27
CA ALA A 48 -4.96 9.91 2.14
C ALA A 48 -3.46 9.67 2.33
N GLY A 49 -2.62 10.43 1.63
CA GLY A 49 -1.17 10.35 1.79
C GLY A 49 -0.44 11.30 0.85
N TYR A 50 0.87 11.41 1.03
CA TYR A 50 1.73 12.19 0.14
C TYR A 50 2.02 11.40 -1.13
N LEU A 51 2.12 12.09 -2.27
CA LEU A 51 2.52 11.45 -3.51
C LEU A 51 4.04 11.20 -3.45
N LYS A 52 4.49 9.95 -3.58
CA LYS A 52 5.92 9.62 -3.57
C LYS A 52 6.61 10.09 -4.85
N GLU A 53 5.98 9.84 -5.99
CA GLU A 53 6.51 10.19 -7.31
C GLU A 53 5.37 10.63 -8.25
N PRO A 54 5.64 11.55 -9.20
CA PRO A 54 4.69 11.89 -10.25
C PRO A 54 4.37 10.64 -11.07
N GLY A 55 3.09 10.33 -11.19
CA GLY A 55 2.59 9.13 -11.84
C GLY A 55 2.82 9.05 -13.35
N THR A 56 2.11 8.13 -13.99
CA THR A 56 2.18 7.95 -15.45
C THR A 56 1.76 9.23 -16.18
N ALA A 57 2.53 9.65 -17.19
CA ALA A 57 2.26 10.84 -17.97
C ALA A 57 0.88 10.81 -18.67
N ARG A 58 0.23 11.96 -18.76
CA ARG A 58 -1.05 12.12 -19.46
C ARG A 58 -0.94 11.62 -20.90
N GLY A 59 -1.95 10.88 -21.36
CA GLY A 59 -2.03 10.31 -22.71
C GLY A 59 -1.31 8.97 -22.88
N SER A 60 -0.62 8.48 -21.85
CA SER A 60 0.00 7.15 -21.87
C SER A 60 -1.06 6.05 -21.84
N ARG A 61 -0.82 4.95 -22.57
CA ARG A 61 -1.58 3.71 -22.40
C ARG A 61 -1.07 2.96 -21.19
N VAL A 62 -2.00 2.44 -20.38
CA VAL A 62 -1.71 1.62 -19.21
C VAL A 62 -2.48 0.31 -19.31
N ALA A 63 -1.86 -0.79 -18.88
CA ALA A 63 -2.52 -2.08 -18.75
C ALA A 63 -3.23 -2.17 -17.38
N ALA A 64 -4.23 -3.04 -17.29
CA ALA A 64 -4.88 -3.34 -16.01
C ALA A 64 -3.84 -3.85 -14.99
N GLY A 65 -3.96 -3.40 -13.73
CA GLY A 65 -3.03 -3.75 -12.66
C GLY A 65 -1.72 -2.95 -12.65
N LYS A 66 -1.44 -2.13 -13.67
CA LYS A 66 -0.27 -1.23 -13.66
C LYS A 66 -0.50 -0.09 -12.66
N ALA A 67 0.44 0.11 -11.75
CA ALA A 67 0.45 1.27 -10.86
C ALA A 67 0.53 2.58 -11.67
N VAL A 68 -0.41 3.49 -11.42
CA VAL A 68 -0.48 4.79 -12.09
C VAL A 68 0.14 5.91 -11.27
N PHE A 69 0.14 5.79 -9.94
CA PHE A 69 0.84 6.64 -8.97
C PHE A 69 1.07 5.84 -7.68
N ALA A 70 1.91 6.34 -6.79
CA ALA A 70 2.16 5.74 -5.48
C ALA A 70 2.11 6.81 -4.38
N LEU A 71 1.57 6.42 -3.22
CA LEU A 71 1.66 7.21 -2.00
C LEU A 71 2.97 6.91 -1.26
N ASP A 72 3.40 7.82 -0.42
CA ASP A 72 4.51 7.60 0.50
C ASP A 72 4.11 6.56 1.55
N ALA A 73 4.97 5.55 1.69
CA ALA A 73 4.75 4.41 2.58
C ALA A 73 5.40 4.62 3.95
N GLU A 74 6.23 5.65 4.13
CA GLU A 74 6.98 5.84 5.39
C GLU A 74 6.09 5.87 6.65
N PRO A 75 4.93 6.56 6.67
CA PRO A 75 4.07 6.57 7.84
C PRO A 75 3.49 5.18 8.17
N ASP A 76 3.13 4.41 7.13
CA ASP A 76 2.57 3.07 7.28
C ASP A 76 3.65 2.08 7.76
N ASP A 77 4.88 2.19 7.23
CA ASP A 77 6.04 1.39 7.63
C ASP A 77 6.42 1.66 9.10
N GLN A 78 6.41 2.94 9.53
CA GLN A 78 6.66 3.32 10.91
C GLN A 78 5.57 2.78 11.86
N ALA A 79 4.29 2.92 11.47
CA ALA A 79 3.17 2.40 12.26
C ALA A 79 3.24 0.88 12.40
N LEU A 80 3.63 0.17 11.33
CA LEU A 80 3.86 -1.27 11.38
C LEU A 80 5.01 -1.62 12.34
N ALA A 81 6.15 -0.94 12.23
CA ALA A 81 7.30 -1.17 13.10
C ALA A 81 6.98 -0.94 14.58
N GLU A 82 6.19 0.10 14.90
CA GLU A 82 5.70 0.36 16.25
C GLU A 82 4.80 -0.78 16.75
N ALA A 83 3.82 -1.22 15.94
CA ALA A 83 2.91 -2.30 16.30
C ALA A 83 3.64 -3.64 16.53
N GLU A 84 4.65 -3.93 15.72
CA GLU A 84 5.52 -5.10 15.88
C GLU A 84 6.35 -5.02 17.16
N ALA A 85 6.95 -3.86 17.46
CA ALA A 85 7.70 -3.63 18.69
C ALA A 85 6.82 -3.78 19.94
N HIS A 86 5.59 -3.25 19.89
CA HIS A 86 4.58 -3.41 20.94
C HIS A 86 4.24 -4.88 21.18
N THR A 87 4.00 -5.63 20.10
CA THR A 87 3.71 -7.07 20.16
C THR A 87 4.90 -7.85 20.73
N ALA A 88 6.12 -7.55 20.30
CA ALA A 88 7.33 -8.19 20.80
C ALA A 88 7.53 -7.93 22.31
N SER A 89 7.32 -6.69 22.75
CA SER A 89 7.36 -6.32 24.17
C SER A 89 6.30 -7.06 24.98
N ALA A 90 5.06 -7.14 24.49
CA ALA A 90 3.99 -7.88 25.15
C ALA A 90 4.29 -9.37 25.27
N ARG A 91 4.84 -10.00 24.21
CA ARG A 91 5.28 -11.40 24.23
C ARG A 91 6.40 -11.63 25.25
N LYS A 92 7.40 -10.75 25.30
CA LYS A 92 8.48 -10.83 26.30
C LYS A 92 7.94 -10.70 27.72
N LYS A 93 6.98 -9.79 27.96
CA LYS A 93 6.30 -9.66 29.26
C LYS A 93 5.56 -10.94 29.63
N LEU A 94 4.79 -11.52 28.71
CA LEU A 94 4.08 -12.77 28.94
C LEU A 94 5.06 -13.90 29.30
N GLN A 95 6.13 -14.06 28.54
CA GLN A 95 7.14 -15.10 28.81
C GLN A 95 7.79 -14.92 30.19
N ASN A 96 8.10 -13.67 30.57
CA ASN A 96 8.64 -13.37 31.89
C ASN A 96 7.64 -13.71 33.01
N LEU A 97 6.35 -13.45 32.80
CA LEU A 97 5.29 -13.78 33.77
C LEU A 97 5.02 -15.30 33.89
N GLN A 98 5.23 -16.06 32.80
CA GLN A 98 5.12 -17.52 32.80
C GLN A 98 6.31 -18.22 33.46
N THR A 99 7.44 -17.52 33.57
CA THR A 99 8.65 -18.09 34.16
C THR A 99 8.56 -18.03 35.69
N PRO A 100 9.04 -19.06 36.42
CA PRO A 100 9.09 -19.03 37.88
C PRO A 100 9.86 -17.82 38.40
N ARG A 101 9.47 -17.35 39.60
CA ARG A 101 10.17 -16.27 40.33
C ARG A 101 11.67 -16.59 40.43
N ARG A 102 12.52 -15.58 40.21
CA ARG A 102 13.97 -15.72 40.37
C ARG A 102 14.30 -16.12 41.82
N GLN A 103 15.32 -16.96 42.01
CA GLN A 103 15.74 -17.44 43.32
C GLN A 103 16.05 -16.30 44.30
N ALA A 104 16.61 -15.18 43.82
CA ALA A 104 16.84 -14.00 44.65
C ALA A 104 15.53 -13.35 45.18
N GLU A 105 14.46 -13.31 44.37
CA GLU A 105 13.15 -12.82 44.81
C GLU A 105 12.54 -13.76 45.86
N ILE A 106 12.66 -15.06 45.65
CA ILE A 106 12.21 -16.08 46.62
C ILE A 106 12.98 -15.95 47.93
N ALA A 107 14.31 -15.84 47.88
CA ALA A 107 15.16 -15.68 49.05
C ALA A 107 14.84 -14.39 49.83
N ALA A 108 14.56 -13.28 49.14
CA ALA A 108 14.14 -12.03 49.77
C ALA A 108 12.76 -12.16 50.45
N LEU A 109 11.81 -12.86 49.82
CA LEU A 109 10.50 -13.16 50.43
C LEU A 109 10.65 -14.07 51.66
N GLN A 110 11.50 -15.09 51.59
CA GLN A 110 11.80 -15.96 52.73
C GLN A 110 12.48 -15.19 53.88
N ALA A 111 13.39 -14.25 53.57
CA ALA A 111 14.01 -13.40 54.57
C ALA A 111 12.98 -12.48 55.26
N ARG A 112 12.04 -11.91 54.49
CA ARG A 112 10.91 -11.14 55.04
C ARG A 112 10.01 -11.99 55.95
N LEU A 113 9.71 -13.22 55.56
CA LEU A 113 8.94 -14.15 56.39
C LEU A 113 9.65 -14.41 57.73
N ARG A 114 10.94 -14.76 57.69
CA ARG A 114 11.73 -14.98 58.91
C ARG A 114 11.78 -13.76 59.83
N ALA A 115 11.89 -12.55 59.25
CA ALA A 115 11.87 -11.31 60.01
C ALA A 115 10.50 -11.07 60.68
N ALA A 116 9.40 -11.27 59.95
CA ALA A 116 8.05 -11.13 60.48
C ALA A 116 7.75 -12.13 61.61
N GLU A 117 8.17 -13.39 61.46
CA GLU A 117 8.06 -14.41 62.51
C GLU A 117 8.88 -14.05 63.76
N ALA A 118 10.08 -13.49 63.59
CA ALA A 118 10.89 -13.02 64.70
C ALA A 118 10.22 -11.86 65.45
N SER A 119 9.63 -10.92 64.71
CA SER A 119 8.86 -9.81 65.30
C SER A 119 7.63 -10.32 66.06
N LEU A 120 6.92 -11.32 65.52
CA LEU A 120 5.78 -11.95 66.19
C LEU A 120 6.21 -12.57 67.53
N ARG A 121 7.26 -13.39 67.54
CA ARG A 121 7.78 -14.01 68.78
C ARG A 121 8.16 -12.97 69.83
N LEU A 122 8.79 -11.87 69.41
CA LEU A 122 9.14 -10.79 70.32
C LEU A 122 7.89 -10.14 70.93
N ALA A 123 6.89 -9.86 70.10
CA ALA A 123 5.63 -9.27 70.55
C ALA A 123 4.87 -10.19 71.52
N GLU A 124 4.85 -11.51 71.27
CA GLU A 124 4.25 -12.50 72.18
C GLU A 124 4.94 -12.52 73.54
N VAL A 125 6.27 -12.51 73.56
CA VAL A 125 7.05 -12.44 74.80
C VAL A 125 6.77 -11.13 75.55
N GLN A 126 6.71 -10.00 74.84
CA GLN A 126 6.40 -8.70 75.42
C GLN A 126 4.98 -8.65 76.00
N LEU A 127 3.98 -9.19 75.27
CA LEU A 127 2.60 -9.25 75.72
C LEU A 127 2.47 -10.09 76.99
N LYS A 128 3.08 -11.29 77.01
CA LYS A 128 3.07 -12.15 78.20
C LYS A 128 3.66 -11.44 79.42
N ARG A 129 4.78 -10.74 79.22
CA ARG A 129 5.42 -9.95 80.28
C ARG A 129 4.52 -8.83 80.79
N GLN A 130 3.82 -8.12 79.91
CA GLN A 130 2.89 -7.06 80.31
C GLN A 130 1.69 -7.60 81.10
N GLN A 131 1.14 -8.76 80.70
CA GLN A 131 0.05 -9.42 81.42
C GLN A 131 0.47 -9.87 82.82
N GLU A 132 1.67 -10.43 82.98
CA GLU A 132 2.23 -10.82 84.28
C GLU A 132 2.42 -9.61 85.22
N LEU A 133 2.84 -8.46 84.68
CA LEU A 133 2.98 -7.21 85.44
C LEU A 133 1.64 -6.63 85.90
N GLN A 134 0.58 -6.76 85.11
CA GLN A 134 -0.77 -6.28 85.48
C GLN A 134 -1.49 -7.17 86.49
N ARG A 135 -1.07 -8.43 86.62
CA ARG A 135 -1.66 -9.41 87.55
C ARG A 135 -1.10 -9.35 88.97
N LYS A 136 0.02 -8.64 89.16
CA LYS A 136 0.61 -8.36 90.48
C LYS A 136 0.08 -7.05 91.03
#